data_AF-A0A433HRA8-F1
#
_entry.id   AF-A0A433HRA8-F1
#
_cell.length_a   1.000
_cell.length_b   1.000
_cell.length_c   1.000
_cell.angle_alpha   90.00
_cell.angle_beta   90.00
_cell.angle_gamma   90.00
#
_symmetry.space_group_name_H-M   'P 1'
#
loop_
_entity.id
_entity.type
_entity.pdbx_description
1 polymer ?
#
loop_
_entity_poly.entity_id
_entity_poly.type
_entity_poly.pdbx_seq_one_letter_code
_entity_poly.pdbx_strand_id
1 'polypeptide(L)' 'MNIKAKWYAVTVDRASGTHNDPNDESDDPRYIVDLLKRVVRGSLESVYLVAESPLLHEKSPI' A
#
# COMPACT_ATOMS: atom_id res chain seq x y z
N MET A 1 0.68 10.49 -14.67
CA MET A 1 0.37 9.16 -14.11
C MET A 1 -1.00 9.24 -13.46
N ASN A 2 -2.03 8.64 -14.05
CA ASN A 2 -3.42 8.79 -13.58
C ASN A 2 -3.76 7.60 -12.68
N ILE A 3 -3.39 7.69 -11.39
CA ILE A 3 -3.65 6.63 -10.41
C ILE A 3 -5.12 6.78 -9.98
N LYS A 4 -6.01 5.94 -10.50
CA LYS A 4 -7.34 5.78 -9.89
C LYS A 4 -7.18 4.92 -8.63
N ALA A 5 -7.01 5.56 -7.48
CA ALA A 5 -7.06 4.87 -6.20
C ALA A 5 -8.51 4.45 -5.93
N LYS A 6 -8.76 3.14 -5.93
CA LYS A 6 -10.08 2.56 -5.65
C LYS A 6 -10.18 1.97 -4.23
N TRP A 7 -9.03 1.76 -3.60
CA TRP A 7 -8.90 1.20 -2.25
C TRP A 7 -8.89 2.33 -1.23
N TYR A 8 -9.55 2.13 -0.09
CA TYR A 8 -9.67 3.14 0.97
C TYR A 8 -10.32 4.45 0.53
N ALA A 9 -11.36 4.35 -0.31
CA ALA A 9 -12.25 5.44 -0.66
C ALA A 9 -13.71 4.97 -0.59
N VAL A 10 -14.60 5.83 -0.11
CA VAL A 10 -16.05 5.56 -0.13
C VAL A 10 -16.50 5.49 -1.58
N THR A 11 -17.06 4.36 -1.98
CA THR A 11 -17.52 4.12 -3.36
C THR A 11 -18.87 3.45 -3.37
N VAL A 12 -19.62 3.66 -4.45
CA VAL A 12 -20.89 2.96 -4.69
C VAL A 12 -20.78 2.24 -6.01
N ASP A 13 -21.00 0.93 -6.00
CA ASP A 13 -21.05 0.18 -7.24
C ASP A 13 -22.31 0.55 -8.03
N ARG A 14 -22.13 0.98 -9.28
CA ARG A 14 -23.24 1.52 -10.09
C ARG A 14 -24.21 0.44 -10.56
N ALA A 15 -23.75 -0.80 -10.70
CA ALA A 15 -24.58 -1.89 -11.21
C ALA A 15 -25.45 -2.50 -10.10
N SER A 16 -24.91 -2.66 -8.90
CA SER A 16 -25.58 -3.27 -7.75
C SER A 16 -26.11 -2.26 -6.73
N GLY A 17 -25.64 -1.02 -6.74
CA GLY A 17 -25.93 -0.02 -5.71
C GLY A 17 -25.20 -0.27 -4.39
N THR A 18 -24.29 -1.26 -4.33
CA THR A 18 -23.61 -1.64 -3.09
C THR A 18 -22.68 -0.53 -2.61
N HIS A 19 -22.89 -0.08 -1.38
CA HIS A 19 -22.02 0.89 -0.71
C HIS A 19 -20.77 0.18 -0.17
N ASN A 20 -19.60 0.71 -0.53
CA ASN A 20 -18.31 0.24 -0.05
C ASN A 20 -17.67 1.37 0.75
N ASP A 21 -17.78 1.28 2.08
CA ASP A 21 -17.16 2.20 3.02
C ASP A 21 -15.95 1.51 3.69
N PRO A 22 -14.72 1.94 3.42
CA PRO A 22 -13.55 1.36 4.05
C PRO A 22 -13.44 1.69 5.56
N ASN A 23 -14.24 2.63 6.08
CA ASN A 23 -14.27 2.93 7.51
C ASN A 23 -14.99 1.85 8.32
N ASP A 24 -15.76 0.97 7.67
CA ASP A 24 -16.47 -0.14 8.33
C ASP A 24 -15.55 -1.35 8.60
N GLU A 25 -14.31 -1.34 8.10
CA GLU A 25 -13.33 -2.44 8.23
C GLU A 25 -12.72 -2.55 9.64
N SER A 26 -12.88 -1.52 10.48
CA SER A 26 -12.32 -1.49 11.83
C SER A 26 -13.10 -0.54 12.75
N ASP A 27 -13.25 -0.93 14.01
CA ASP A 27 -13.81 -0.05 15.06
C ASP A 27 -12.86 1.09 15.47
N ASP A 28 -11.57 1.04 15.09
CA ASP A 28 -10.63 2.11 15.34
C ASP A 28 -10.74 3.19 14.26
N PRO A 29 -11.21 4.41 14.58
CA PRO A 29 -11.35 5.50 13.61
C PRO A 29 -10.02 5.93 12.98
N ARG A 30 -8.88 5.53 13.56
CA ARG A 30 -7.55 5.82 13.04
C ARG A 30 -6.97 4.71 12.16
N TYR A 31 -7.67 3.59 11.97
CA TYR A 31 -7.15 2.42 11.28
C TYR A 31 -6.51 2.75 9.92
N ILE A 32 -7.24 3.43 9.04
CA ILE A 32 -6.77 3.75 7.67
C ILE A 32 -5.54 4.68 7.71
N VAL A 33 -5.56 5.71 8.56
CA VAL A 33 -4.44 6.67 8.63
C VAL A 33 -3.20 6.07 9.26
N ASP A 34 -3.35 5.19 10.25
CA ASP A 34 -2.23 4.50 10.88
C ASP A 34 -1.70 3.36 9.99
N LEU A 35 -2.55 2.72 9.18
CA LEU A 35 -2.13 1.83 8.10
C LEU A 35 -1.29 2.58 7.06
N LEU A 36 -1.76 3.74 6.58
CA LEU A 36 -1.01 4.55 5.62
C LEU A 36 0.37 4.94 6.16
N LYS A 37 0.46 5.35 7.43
CA LYS A 37 1.75 5.64 8.09
C LYS A 37 2.69 4.45 8.07
N ARG A 38 2.19 3.24 8.35
CA ARG A 38 3.01 2.00 8.31
C ARG A 38 3.49 1.69 6.89
N VAL A 39 2.64 1.85 5.89
CA VAL A 39 2.99 1.61 4.47
C VAL A 39 4.05 2.59 4.00
N VAL A 40 3.89 3.88 4.27
CA VAL A 40 4.87 4.92 3.90
C VAL A 40 6.22 4.62 4.56
N ARG A 41 6.24 4.32 5.86
CA ARG A 41 7.47 3.97 6.58
C ARG A 41 8.14 2.74 5.97
N GLY A 42 7.40 1.63 5.81
CA GLY A 42 7.94 0.39 5.26
C GLY A 42 8.45 0.55 3.82
N SER A 43 7.83 1.42 3.03
CA SER A 43 8.30 1.73 1.67
C SER A 43 9.66 2.42 1.67
N LEU A 44 9.85 3.42 2.55
CA LEU A 44 11.13 4.11 2.69
C LEU A 44 12.21 3.18 3.27
N GLU A 45 11.89 2.43 4.32
CA GLU A 45 12.80 1.42 4.90
C GLU A 45 13.24 0.40 3.83
N SER A 46 12.32 -0.06 2.97
CA SER A 46 12.66 -0.98 1.89
C SER A 46 13.66 -0.37 0.90
N VAL A 47 13.48 0.90 0.53
CA VAL A 47 14.42 1.59 -0.36
C VAL A 47 15.80 1.72 0.30
N TYR A 48 15.86 2.05 1.60
CA TYR A 48 17.13 2.13 2.31
C TYR A 48 17.85 0.78 2.38
N LEU A 49 17.13 -0.30 2.70
CA LEU A 49 17.71 -1.65 2.77
C LEU A 49 18.25 -2.11 1.41
N VAL A 50 17.52 -1.84 0.33
CA VAL A 50 17.98 -2.14 -1.03
C VAL A 50 19.23 -1.31 -1.38
N ALA A 51 19.28 -0.04 -0.97
CA ALA A 51 20.43 0.82 -1.21
C ALA A 51 21.67 0.43 -0.42
N GLU A 52 21.51 -0.11 0.79
CA GLU A 52 22.60 -0.62 1.64
C GLU A 52 23.03 -2.04 1.28
N SER A 53 22.27 -2.72 0.42
CA SER A 53 22.58 -4.09 0.01
C SER A 53 23.91 -4.15 -0.74
N PRO A 54 24.77 -5.17 -0.48
CA PRO A 54 26.01 -5.35 -1.23
C PRO A 54 25.71 -5.59 -2.72
N LEU A 55 26.66 -5.20 -3.56
CA LEU A 55 26.60 -5.48 -4.99
C LEU A 55 26.52 -7.00 -5.21
N LEU A 56 25.54 -7.40 -6.02
CA LEU A 56 25.35 -8.79 -6.38
C LEU A 56 26.54 -9.26 -7.24
N HIS A 57 27.36 -10.16 -6.70
CA HIS A 57 28.39 -10.87 -7.48
C HIS A 57 27.77 -12.16 -8.02
N GLU A 58 27.13 -12.06 -9.19
CA GLU A 58 26.70 -13.24 -9.92
C GLU A 58 27.93 -14.05 -10.36
N LYS A 59 27.96 -15.37 -10.07
CA LYS A 59 28.97 -16.23 -10.68
C LYS A 59 28.66 -16.31 -12.17
N SER A 60 29.64 -15.97 -13.01
CA SER A 60 29.53 -16.11 -14.46
C SER A 60 28.97 -17.48 -14.82
N PRO A 61 28.00 -17.58 -15.76
CA PRO A 61 27.56 -18.86 -16.27
C PRO A 61 28.78 -19.58 -16.86
N ILE A 62 29.06 -20.77 -16.34
CA ILE A 62 30.08 -21.69 -16.86
C ILE A 62 29.54 -22.32 -18.14
#